data_AF-A0AAV5VNX9-F1
#
_entry.id   AF-A0AAV5VNX9-F1
#
_cell.length_a   1.000
_cell.length_b   1.000
_cell.length_c   1.000
_cell.angle_alpha   90.00
_cell.angle_beta   90.00
_cell.angle_gamma   90.00
#
_symmetry.space_group_name_H-M   'P 1'
#
loop_
_entity.id
_entity.type
_entity.pdbx_description
1 polymer ?
#
loop_
_entity_poly.entity_id
_entity_poly.type
_entity_poly.pdbx_seq_one_letter_code
_entity_poly.pdbx_strand_id
1 'polypeptide(L)'
;IGSTPLFSIGTAYIDENVSQSASPLYLAIHGVISSFGPVIGLFSGGFLLRYYVDFDRVDSVPLDRADPRWLGAWWVGFVVAGVSMLFASLPILGFARELPEAKAHRLKDVNQANSTSHEPSKKLDSEGDQSITTSLRIVKTMLRNQTFIVLMVVGISESVIINGFAAFMPKIIETVLSVSPAVGSYMACRSNWSSLRRLVHSSFQASG
;
A
#
# COMPACT_ATOMS: atom_id res chain seq x y z
N ILE A 1 -8.74 5.11 10.89
CA ILE A 1 -10.22 5.22 11.03
C ILE A 1 -10.90 5.20 9.67
N GLY A 2 -10.61 6.13 8.74
CA GLY A 2 -11.24 6.12 7.41
C GLY A 2 -10.80 4.99 6.46
N SER A 3 -9.52 4.59 6.49
CA SER A 3 -8.98 3.52 5.63
C SER A 3 -9.15 2.11 6.20
N THR A 4 -9.35 2.00 7.51
CA THR A 4 -9.39 0.72 8.24
C THR A 4 -10.46 -0.24 7.70
N PRO A 5 -11.70 0.21 7.42
CA PRO A 5 -12.72 -0.66 6.83
C PRO A 5 -12.35 -1.13 5.42
N LEU A 6 -11.67 -0.31 4.61
CA LEU A 6 -11.26 -0.70 3.25
C LEU A 6 -10.27 -1.86 3.28
N PHE A 7 -9.30 -1.82 4.18
CA PHE A 7 -8.31 -2.90 4.31
C PHE A 7 -8.85 -4.11 5.05
N SER A 8 -9.71 -3.94 6.05
CA SER A 8 -10.24 -5.06 6.83
C SER A 8 -11.43 -5.74 6.16
N ILE A 9 -12.44 -4.96 5.76
CA ILE A 9 -13.67 -5.48 5.15
C ILE A 9 -13.46 -5.73 3.66
N GLY A 10 -12.68 -4.90 2.97
CA GLY A 10 -12.42 -5.09 1.53
C GLY A 10 -11.61 -6.35 1.24
N THR A 11 -10.62 -6.70 2.06
CA THR A 11 -9.87 -7.95 1.90
C THR A 11 -10.71 -9.17 2.25
N ALA A 12 -11.47 -9.12 3.35
CA ALA A 12 -12.43 -10.17 3.69
C ALA A 12 -13.47 -10.38 2.58
N TYR A 13 -13.97 -9.29 1.98
CA TYR A 13 -14.89 -9.36 0.85
C TYR A 13 -14.26 -10.07 -0.36
N ILE A 14 -13.01 -9.74 -0.71
CA ILE A 14 -12.32 -10.41 -1.82
C ILE A 14 -12.15 -11.90 -1.53
N ASP A 15 -11.78 -12.27 -0.29
CA ASP A 15 -11.56 -13.66 0.10
C ASP A 15 -12.86 -14.48 0.09
N GLU A 16 -13.97 -13.91 0.55
CA GLU A 16 -15.27 -14.58 0.63
C GLU A 16 -16.02 -14.67 -0.72
N ASN A 17 -15.71 -13.80 -1.68
CA ASN A 17 -16.41 -13.73 -2.97
C ASN A 17 -15.67 -14.44 -4.11
N VAL A 18 -14.46 -14.95 -3.87
CA VAL A 18 -13.62 -15.60 -4.88
C VAL A 18 -13.37 -17.07 -4.50
N SER A 19 -13.18 -17.96 -5.47
CA SER A 19 -12.84 -19.36 -5.20
C SER A 19 -11.52 -19.50 -4.43
N GLN A 20 -11.41 -20.50 -3.54
CA GLN A 20 -10.20 -20.74 -2.73
C GLN A 20 -8.90 -20.89 -3.55
N SER A 21 -8.99 -21.36 -4.79
CA SER A 21 -7.83 -21.48 -5.69
C SER A 21 -7.41 -20.15 -6.33
N ALA A 22 -8.34 -19.19 -6.48
CA ALA A 22 -8.08 -17.89 -7.08
C ALA A 22 -7.90 -16.76 -6.05
N SER A 23 -8.41 -16.90 -4.82
CA SER A 23 -8.31 -15.89 -3.76
C SER A 23 -6.88 -15.35 -3.56
N PRO A 24 -5.81 -16.18 -3.49
CA PRO A 24 -4.45 -15.69 -3.30
C PRO A 24 -3.98 -14.74 -4.42
N LEU A 25 -4.42 -14.97 -5.66
CA LEU A 25 -4.06 -14.13 -6.81
C LEU A 25 -4.73 -12.75 -6.71
N TYR A 26 -6.01 -12.70 -6.36
CA TYR A 26 -6.74 -11.44 -6.20
C TYR A 26 -6.22 -10.62 -5.01
N LEU A 27 -5.87 -11.28 -3.91
CA LEU A 27 -5.22 -10.63 -2.76
C LEU A 27 -3.82 -10.09 -3.12
N ALA A 28 -3.06 -10.82 -3.93
CA ALA A 28 -1.76 -10.34 -4.42
C ALA A 28 -1.92 -9.08 -5.30
N ILE A 29 -2.88 -9.07 -6.22
CA ILE A 29 -3.19 -7.89 -7.06
C ILE A 29 -3.59 -6.70 -6.19
N HIS A 30 -4.46 -6.91 -5.19
CA HIS A 30 -4.84 -5.88 -4.24
C HIS A 30 -3.63 -5.30 -3.48
N GLY A 31 -2.71 -6.16 -3.05
CA GLY A 31 -1.46 -5.77 -2.42
C GLY A 31 -0.59 -4.89 -3.32
N VAL A 32 -0.40 -5.30 -4.58
CA VAL A 32 0.39 -4.54 -5.56
C VAL A 32 -0.22 -3.14 -5.79
N ILE A 33 -1.52 -3.06 -6.05
CA ILE A 33 -2.21 -1.77 -6.27
C ILE A 33 -2.06 -0.86 -5.04
N SER A 34 -2.15 -1.43 -3.83
CA SER A 34 -1.98 -0.69 -2.58
C SER A 34 -0.55 -0.14 -2.43
N SER A 35 0.47 -0.89 -2.85
CA SER A 35 1.87 -0.44 -2.83
C SER A 35 2.19 0.66 -3.85
N PHE A 36 1.44 0.76 -4.95
CA PHE A 36 1.62 1.84 -5.94
C PHE A 36 1.09 3.20 -5.44
N GLY A 37 0.12 3.20 -4.51
CA GLY A 37 -0.47 4.43 -3.95
C GLY A 37 0.57 5.42 -3.42
N PRO A 38 1.48 5.00 -2.51
CA PRO A 38 2.56 5.84 -2.00
C PRO A 38 3.47 6.42 -3.10
N VAL A 39 3.78 5.64 -4.14
CA VAL A 39 4.64 6.08 -5.25
C VAL A 39 3.98 7.22 -6.01
N ILE A 40 2.71 7.06 -6.38
CA ILE A 40 1.94 8.09 -7.08
C ILE A 40 1.77 9.34 -6.20
N GLY A 41 1.56 9.14 -4.90
CA GLY A 41 1.49 10.23 -3.91
C GLY A 41 2.77 11.05 -3.82
N LEU A 42 3.93 10.40 -3.80
CA LEU A 42 5.23 11.09 -3.78
C LEU A 42 5.50 11.87 -5.08
N PHE A 43 5.20 11.27 -6.24
CA PHE A 43 5.38 11.95 -7.53
C PHE A 43 4.46 13.17 -7.67
N SER A 44 3.18 13.01 -7.34
CA SER A 44 2.23 14.13 -7.37
C SER A 44 2.60 15.20 -6.34
N GLY A 45 2.94 14.83 -5.10
CA GLY A 45 3.42 15.77 -4.09
C GLY A 45 4.65 16.58 -4.52
N GLY A 46 5.64 15.92 -5.15
CA GLY A 46 6.80 16.59 -5.71
C GLY A 46 6.46 17.54 -6.87
N PHE A 47 5.48 17.18 -7.70
CA PHE A 47 4.98 18.06 -8.77
C PHE A 47 4.26 19.29 -8.22
N LEU A 48 3.43 19.13 -7.18
CA LEU A 48 2.70 20.21 -6.51
C LEU A 48 3.65 21.23 -5.85
N LEU A 49 4.86 20.80 -5.45
CA LEU A 49 5.89 21.68 -4.90
C LEU A 49 6.42 22.72 -5.91
N ARG A 50 6.20 22.52 -7.21
CA ARG A 50 6.63 23.44 -8.28
C ARG A 50 5.72 24.66 -8.44
N TYR A 51 4.53 24.64 -7.84
CA TYR A 51 3.56 25.74 -7.87
C TYR A 51 3.52 26.43 -6.52
N TYR A 52 3.50 27.75 -6.51
CA TYR A 52 3.43 28.55 -5.28
C TYR A 52 2.05 28.42 -4.63
N VAL A 53 1.98 28.33 -3.30
CA VAL A 53 0.74 28.04 -2.56
C VAL A 53 -0.44 28.97 -2.89
N ASP A 54 -0.19 30.26 -3.14
CA ASP A 54 -1.19 31.29 -3.45
C ASP A 54 -1.18 31.70 -4.93
N PHE A 55 -0.91 30.75 -5.84
CA PHE A 55 -0.97 30.99 -7.29
C PHE A 55 -2.32 31.54 -7.77
N ASP A 56 -3.40 31.29 -7.03
CA ASP A 56 -4.78 31.75 -7.34
C ASP A 56 -5.07 33.18 -6.85
N ARG A 57 -4.21 33.75 -6.00
CA ARG A 57 -4.46 35.05 -5.35
C ARG A 57 -3.49 36.15 -5.75
N VAL A 58 -2.40 35.82 -6.46
CA VAL A 58 -1.34 36.77 -6.77
C VAL A 58 -0.96 36.68 -8.26
N ASP A 59 -1.07 37.80 -8.98
CA ASP A 59 -0.80 37.87 -10.43
C ASP A 59 0.68 37.68 -10.78
N SER A 60 1.59 37.97 -9.84
CA SER A 60 3.03 37.74 -10.01
C SER A 60 3.66 37.33 -8.68
N VAL A 61 4.42 36.24 -8.69
CA VAL A 61 5.13 35.75 -7.50
C VAL A 61 6.53 36.40 -7.50
N PRO A 62 6.84 37.32 -6.57
CA PRO A 62 8.14 38.00 -6.53
C PRO A 62 9.22 37.16 -5.84
N LEU A 63 9.03 35.84 -5.73
CA LEU A 63 9.89 34.90 -5.00
C LEU A 63 10.48 33.90 -5.98
N ASP A 64 11.77 33.62 -5.83
CA ASP A 64 12.43 32.55 -6.56
C ASP A 64 12.10 31.18 -5.92
N ARG A 65 12.17 30.10 -6.68
CA ARG A 65 11.90 28.74 -6.16
C ARG A 65 12.91 28.28 -5.11
N ALA A 66 14.05 28.95 -5.03
CA ALA A 66 15.09 28.71 -4.04
C ALA A 66 14.86 29.50 -2.73
N ASP A 67 13.89 30.41 -2.67
CA ASP A 67 13.62 31.16 -1.45
C ASP A 67 13.04 30.24 -0.36
N PRO A 68 13.51 30.33 0.89
CA PRO A 68 12.96 29.54 2.00
C PRO A 68 11.49 29.87 2.32
N ARG A 69 10.96 30.94 1.75
CA ARG A 69 9.54 31.33 1.82
C ARG A 69 8.67 30.65 0.77
N TRP A 70 9.27 29.90 -0.16
CA TRP A 70 8.54 29.13 -1.15
C TRP A 70 7.81 27.96 -0.49
N LEU A 71 6.50 28.08 -0.38
CA LEU A 71 5.62 26.99 0.03
C LEU A 71 4.91 26.48 -1.22
N GLY A 72 5.06 25.18 -1.49
CA GLY A 72 4.37 24.52 -2.59
C GLY A 72 2.86 24.46 -2.38
N ALA A 73 2.09 24.26 -3.44
CA ALA A 73 0.62 24.15 -3.41
C ALA A 73 0.12 22.81 -2.82
N TRP A 74 0.53 22.50 -1.59
CA TRP A 74 0.25 21.25 -0.87
C TRP A 74 -1.25 20.96 -0.71
N TRP A 75 -2.06 22.00 -0.51
CA TRP A 75 -3.50 21.87 -0.31
C TRP A 75 -4.24 21.27 -1.50
N VAL A 76 -3.73 21.49 -2.72
CA VAL A 76 -4.31 20.96 -3.97
C VAL A 76 -4.35 19.42 -3.92
N GLY A 77 -3.35 18.80 -3.29
CA GLY A 77 -3.27 17.35 -3.15
C GLY A 77 -4.45 16.79 -2.36
N PHE A 78 -4.86 17.46 -1.28
CA PHE A 78 -6.02 17.01 -0.49
C PHE A 78 -7.34 17.17 -1.23
N VAL A 79 -7.50 18.26 -1.99
CA VAL A 79 -8.71 18.49 -2.79
C VAL A 79 -8.83 17.41 -3.88
N VAL A 80 -7.75 17.16 -4.63
CA VAL A 80 -7.73 16.12 -5.67
C VAL A 80 -7.97 14.74 -5.07
N ALA A 81 -7.31 14.41 -3.95
CA ALA A 81 -7.51 13.14 -3.26
C ALA A 81 -8.96 12.96 -2.78
N GLY A 82 -9.54 13.99 -2.14
CA GLY A 82 -10.93 13.96 -1.67
C GLY A 82 -11.93 13.78 -2.81
N VAL A 83 -11.76 14.52 -3.91
CA VAL A 83 -12.60 14.38 -5.10
C VAL A 83 -12.45 12.99 -5.71
N SER A 84 -11.23 12.46 -5.82
CA SER A 84 -10.99 11.11 -6.34
C SER A 84 -11.64 10.02 -5.48
N MET A 85 -11.66 10.19 -4.15
CA MET A 85 -12.36 9.28 -3.24
C MET A 85 -13.88 9.34 -3.42
N LEU A 86 -14.45 10.52 -3.68
CA LEU A 86 -15.88 10.65 -3.98
C LEU A 86 -16.24 9.92 -5.28
N PHE A 87 -15.42 10.06 -6.33
CA PHE A 87 -15.60 9.32 -7.57
C PHE A 87 -15.44 7.81 -7.38
N ALA A 88 -14.47 7.37 -6.58
CA ALA A 88 -14.27 5.96 -6.26
C ALA A 88 -15.41 5.38 -5.41
N SER A 89 -16.08 6.21 -4.60
CA SER A 89 -17.25 5.78 -3.82
C SER A 89 -18.45 5.43 -4.69
N LEU A 90 -18.63 6.07 -5.86
CA LEU A 90 -19.78 5.83 -6.74
C LEU A 90 -19.88 4.37 -7.25
N PRO A 91 -18.84 3.77 -7.84
CA PRO A 91 -18.90 2.37 -8.27
C PRO A 91 -18.99 1.39 -7.09
N ILE A 92 -18.40 1.74 -5.93
CA ILE A 92 -18.48 0.90 -4.73
C ILE A 92 -19.91 0.87 -4.19
N LEU A 93 -20.62 2.00 -4.19
CA LEU A 93 -22.03 2.08 -3.79
C LEU A 93 -22.97 1.36 -4.77
N GLY A 94 -22.61 1.30 -6.05
CA GLY A 94 -23.36 0.57 -7.07
C GLY A 94 -23.11 -0.95 -7.07
N PHE A 95 -22.13 -1.44 -6.30
CA PHE A 95 -21.81 -2.85 -6.25
C PHE A 95 -22.86 -3.62 -5.43
N ALA A 96 -23.38 -4.72 -5.99
CA ALA A 96 -24.34 -5.56 -5.28
C ALA A 96 -23.71 -6.15 -4.02
N ARG A 97 -24.40 -5.99 -2.87
CA ARG A 97 -23.94 -6.41 -1.53
C ARG A 97 -23.59 -7.89 -1.44
N GLU A 98 -24.15 -8.73 -2.30
CA GLU A 98 -23.80 -10.14 -2.43
C GLU A 98 -23.85 -10.56 -3.90
N LEU A 99 -22.75 -11.10 -4.42
CA LEU A 99 -22.73 -11.77 -5.71
C LEU A 99 -23.39 -13.17 -5.56
N PRO A 100 -24.25 -13.60 -6.50
CA PRO A 100 -24.89 -14.93 -6.46
C PRO A 100 -23.89 -16.09 -6.33
N GLU A 101 -22.68 -15.88 -6.87
CA GLU A 101 -21.55 -16.81 -6.82
C GLU A 101 -21.00 -16.98 -5.40
N ALA A 102 -20.90 -15.90 -4.62
CA ALA A 102 -20.46 -15.93 -3.21
C ALA A 102 -21.38 -16.80 -2.34
N LYS A 103 -22.69 -16.76 -2.61
CA LYS A 103 -23.68 -17.61 -1.92
C LYS A 103 -23.47 -19.09 -2.24
N ALA A 104 -23.12 -19.43 -3.48
CA ALA A 104 -22.83 -20.80 -3.89
C ALA A 104 -21.52 -21.32 -3.27
N HIS A 105 -20.50 -20.47 -3.11
CA HIS A 105 -19.24 -20.82 -2.43
C HIS A 105 -19.44 -21.06 -0.94
N ARG A 106 -20.18 -20.17 -0.25
CA ARG A 106 -20.51 -20.34 1.18
C ARG A 106 -21.24 -21.66 1.48
N LEU A 107 -22.13 -22.08 0.58
CA LEU A 107 -22.81 -23.38 0.68
C LEU A 107 -21.86 -24.58 0.51
N LYS A 108 -20.83 -24.48 -0.35
CA LYS A 108 -19.82 -25.53 -0.52
C LYS A 108 -18.91 -25.66 0.71
N ASP A 109 -18.48 -24.54 1.28
CA ASP A 109 -17.59 -24.53 2.46
C ASP A 109 -18.28 -25.11 3.71
N VAL A 110 -19.57 -24.78 3.93
CA VAL A 110 -20.37 -25.34 5.02
C VAL A 110 -20.55 -26.85 4.85
N ASN A 111 -20.78 -27.32 3.61
CA ASN A 111 -20.89 -28.75 3.34
C ASN A 111 -19.57 -29.49 3.56
N GLN A 112 -18.44 -28.87 3.22
CA GLN A 112 -17.11 -29.44 3.44
C GLN A 112 -16.78 -29.53 4.94
N ALA A 113 -17.02 -28.47 5.71
CA ALA A 113 -16.82 -28.47 7.16
C ALA A 113 -17.69 -29.52 7.88
N ASN A 114 -18.95 -29.67 7.46
CA ASN A 114 -19.87 -30.68 8.00
C ASN A 114 -19.48 -32.12 7.63
N SER A 115 -18.85 -32.32 6.47
CA SER A 115 -18.38 -33.64 6.04
C SER A 115 -17.14 -34.14 6.79
N THR A 116 -16.35 -33.22 7.38
CA THR A 116 -15.17 -33.53 8.19
C THR A 116 -15.44 -33.65 9.69
N SER A 117 -16.62 -33.26 10.17
CA SER A 117 -16.98 -33.27 11.59
C SER A 117 -17.72 -34.56 12.00
N HIS A 118 -16.96 -35.64 12.22
CA HIS A 118 -17.43 -36.86 12.89
C HIS A 118 -17.01 -36.92 14.39
N GLU A 119 -16.90 -35.76 15.06
CA GLU A 119 -16.85 -35.69 16.53
C GLU A 119 -17.86 -34.67 17.06
N PRO A 120 -18.52 -34.93 18.21
CA PRO A 120 -19.61 -34.10 18.69
C PRO A 120 -19.05 -32.79 19.25
N SER A 121 -19.16 -31.71 18.47
CA SER A 121 -18.91 -30.36 18.94
C SER A 121 -19.88 -30.02 20.07
N LYS A 122 -19.35 -29.84 21.29
CA LYS A 122 -20.09 -29.33 22.44
C LYS A 122 -20.65 -27.96 22.08
N LYS A 123 -21.98 -27.85 22.09
CA LYS A 123 -22.71 -26.57 22.02
C LYS A 123 -22.17 -25.63 23.11
N LEU A 124 -21.62 -24.50 22.69
CA LEU A 124 -21.19 -23.40 23.54
C LEU A 124 -22.39 -22.51 23.86
N ASP A 125 -23.21 -22.93 24.82
CA ASP A 125 -24.24 -22.08 25.42
C ASP A 125 -23.59 -21.20 26.51
N SER A 126 -22.93 -20.09 26.13
CA SER A 126 -22.57 -18.96 27.02
C SER A 126 -22.00 -17.78 26.23
N GLU A 127 -22.87 -17.07 25.49
CA GLU A 127 -22.48 -16.25 24.33
C GLU A 127 -21.95 -14.83 24.65
N GLY A 128 -22.04 -14.34 25.88
CA GLY A 128 -21.61 -12.96 26.23
C GLY A 128 -20.25 -12.86 26.92
N ASP A 129 -20.05 -13.64 27.99
CA ASP A 129 -18.93 -13.45 28.93
C ASP A 129 -17.71 -14.33 28.60
N GLN A 130 -17.93 -15.43 27.87
CA GLN A 130 -16.86 -16.32 27.43
C GLN A 130 -16.14 -15.83 26.16
N SER A 131 -16.76 -14.97 25.35
CA SER A 131 -16.17 -14.49 24.09
C SER A 131 -14.92 -13.63 24.33
N ILE A 132 -14.98 -12.70 25.28
CA ILE A 132 -13.87 -11.78 25.61
C ILE A 132 -12.75 -12.50 26.36
N THR A 133 -13.10 -13.40 27.28
CA THR A 133 -12.12 -14.18 28.05
C THR A 133 -11.45 -15.25 27.20
N THR A 134 -12.15 -15.80 26.21
CA THR A 134 -11.60 -16.74 25.22
C THR A 134 -10.71 -16.01 24.21
N SER A 135 -11.08 -14.83 23.72
CA SER A 135 -10.23 -14.04 22.82
C SER A 135 -8.93 -13.61 23.51
N LEU A 136 -8.99 -13.15 24.77
CA LEU A 136 -7.81 -12.83 25.56
C LEU A 136 -6.94 -14.07 25.85
N ARG A 137 -7.55 -15.25 26.02
CA ARG A 137 -6.81 -16.52 26.20
C ARG A 137 -6.07 -16.93 24.92
N ILE A 138 -6.69 -16.75 23.76
CA ILE A 138 -6.06 -17.00 22.45
C ILE A 138 -4.89 -16.05 22.25
N VAL A 139 -5.09 -14.75 22.49
CA VAL A 139 -4.01 -13.75 22.43
C VAL A 139 -2.85 -14.11 23.35
N LYS A 140 -3.15 -14.49 24.60
CA LYS A 140 -2.12 -14.92 25.56
C LYS A 140 -1.37 -16.19 25.11
N THR A 141 -2.06 -17.10 24.43
CA THR A 141 -1.46 -18.34 23.90
C THR A 141 -0.57 -18.05 22.68
N MET A 142 -1.02 -17.17 21.78
CA MET A 142 -0.24 -16.69 20.64
C MET A 142 1.01 -15.93 21.10
N LEU A 143 0.90 -15.05 22.10
CA LEU A 143 2.02 -14.30 22.67
C LEU A 143 3.04 -15.18 23.42
N ARG A 144 2.63 -16.35 23.91
CA ARG A 144 3.55 -17.31 24.53
C ARG A 144 4.35 -18.10 23.49
N ASN A 145 3.92 -18.10 22.23
CA ASN A 145 4.63 -18.77 21.16
C ASN A 145 5.84 -17.94 20.71
N GLN A 146 7.06 -18.46 20.93
CA GLN A 146 8.30 -17.78 20.59
C GLN A 146 8.42 -17.44 19.10
N THR A 147 7.96 -18.33 18.21
CA THR A 147 8.00 -18.07 16.76
C THR A 147 7.14 -16.87 16.39
N PHE A 148 5.96 -16.73 17.01
CA PHE A 148 5.08 -15.59 16.78
C PHE A 148 5.72 -14.28 17.25
N ILE A 149 6.33 -14.27 18.44
CA ILE A 149 7.02 -13.08 18.97
C ILE A 149 8.22 -12.68 18.10
N VAL A 150 9.03 -13.64 17.65
CA VAL A 150 10.16 -13.36 16.75
C VAL A 150 9.68 -12.74 15.43
N LEU A 151 8.62 -13.30 14.83
CA LEU A 151 8.06 -12.74 13.59
C LEU A 151 7.52 -11.31 13.79
N MET A 152 6.87 -11.03 14.92
CA MET A 152 6.41 -9.67 15.24
C MET A 152 7.58 -8.70 15.41
N VAL A 153 8.64 -9.09 16.12
CA VAL A 153 9.84 -8.24 16.30
C VAL A 153 10.52 -7.96 14.96
N VAL A 154 10.63 -8.96 14.09
CA VAL A 154 11.15 -8.78 12.73
C VAL A 154 10.29 -7.79 11.94
N GLY A 155 8.96 -7.96 11.92
CA GLY A 155 8.05 -7.08 11.18
C GLY A 155 8.04 -5.64 11.70
N ILE A 156 8.13 -5.45 13.02
CA ILE A 156 8.27 -4.11 13.62
C ILE A 156 9.61 -3.48 13.22
N SER A 157 10.71 -4.24 13.31
CA SER A 157 12.04 -3.75 12.97
C SER A 157 12.15 -3.36 11.50
N GLU A 158 11.61 -4.19 10.61
CA GLU A 158 11.51 -3.91 9.18
C GLU A 158 10.69 -2.63 8.92
N SER A 159 9.54 -2.50 9.59
CA SER A 159 8.69 -1.30 9.46
C SER A 159 9.40 -0.03 9.93
N VAL A 160 10.18 -0.09 11.01
CA VAL A 160 10.97 1.04 11.50
C VAL A 160 12.03 1.44 10.48
N ILE A 161 12.74 0.46 9.90
CA ILE A 161 13.76 0.71 8.88
C ILE A 161 13.13 1.35 7.63
N ILE A 162 12.04 0.79 7.12
CA ILE A 162 11.37 1.30 5.92
C ILE A 162 10.84 2.72 6.13
N ASN A 163 10.15 2.97 7.25
CA ASN A 163 9.58 4.30 7.53
C ASN A 163 10.67 5.33 7.81
N GLY A 164 11.72 4.96 8.56
CA GLY A 164 12.87 5.82 8.80
C GLY A 164 13.58 6.18 7.50
N PHE A 165 13.84 5.18 6.65
CA PHE A 165 14.42 5.41 5.35
C PHE A 165 13.53 6.30 4.48
N ALA A 166 12.22 6.01 4.37
CA ALA A 166 11.29 6.82 3.58
C ALA A 166 11.22 8.29 4.02
N ALA A 167 11.27 8.56 5.33
CA ALA A 167 11.21 9.92 5.88
C ALA A 167 12.48 10.75 5.57
N PHE A 168 13.65 10.13 5.65
CA PHE A 168 14.93 10.83 5.49
C PHE A 168 15.53 10.70 4.09
N MET A 169 15.07 9.75 3.28
CA MET A 169 15.56 9.48 1.93
C MET A 169 15.57 10.73 1.04
N PRO A 170 14.51 11.56 0.98
CA PRO A 170 14.55 12.78 0.17
C PRO A 170 15.70 13.71 0.56
N LYS A 171 15.95 13.84 1.87
CA LYS A 171 17.01 14.71 2.39
C LYS A 171 18.41 14.14 2.18
N ILE A 172 18.57 12.83 2.31
CA ILE A 172 19.83 12.13 2.01
C ILE A 172 20.18 12.28 0.53
N ILE A 173 19.19 12.14 -0.37
CA ILE A 173 19.40 12.32 -1.81
C ILE A 173 19.81 13.77 -2.11
N GLU A 174 19.16 14.75 -1.48
CA GLU A 174 19.49 16.17 -1.61
C GLU A 174 20.93 16.47 -1.14
N THR A 175 21.35 15.95 0.01
CA THR A 175 22.69 16.21 0.58
C THR A 175 23.81 15.48 -0.16
N VAL A 176 23.58 14.24 -0.61
CA VAL A 176 24.59 13.43 -1.31
C VAL A 176 24.79 13.90 -2.76
N LEU A 177 23.72 14.33 -3.44
CA LEU A 177 23.82 14.72 -4.84
C LEU A 177 24.09 16.22 -5.02
N SER A 178 23.79 17.08 -4.05
CA SER A 178 23.91 18.55 -4.18
C SER A 178 23.20 19.11 -5.43
N VAL A 179 22.32 18.31 -6.05
CA VAL A 179 21.48 18.64 -7.20
C VAL A 179 20.09 18.07 -6.95
N SER A 180 19.07 18.71 -7.53
CA SER A 180 17.68 18.24 -7.45
C SER A 180 17.60 16.73 -7.80
N PRO A 181 16.84 15.91 -7.03
CA PRO A 181 16.70 14.47 -7.25
C PRO A 181 16.42 14.06 -8.70
N ALA A 182 15.70 14.90 -9.45
CA ALA A 182 15.38 14.69 -10.86
C ALA A 182 16.62 14.72 -11.78
N VAL A 183 17.59 15.58 -11.51
CA VAL A 183 18.82 15.71 -12.30
C VAL A 183 19.77 14.54 -12.02
N GLY A 184 19.83 14.09 -10.76
CA GLY A 184 20.60 12.91 -10.36
C GLY A 184 20.15 11.63 -11.06
N SER A 185 18.84 11.37 -11.09
CA SER A 185 18.29 10.20 -11.79
C SER A 185 18.52 10.26 -13.31
N TYR A 186 18.41 11.44 -13.93
CA TYR A 186 18.72 11.63 -15.35
C TYR A 186 20.20 11.38 -15.67
N MET A 187 21.12 11.86 -14.83
CA MET A 187 22.57 11.66 -15.00
C MET A 187 22.98 10.20 -14.80
N ALA A 188 22.39 9.50 -13.82
CA ALA A 188 22.65 8.08 -13.58
C ALA A 188 22.20 7.21 -14.76
N CYS A 189 21.00 7.45 -15.31
CA CYS A 189 20.48 6.74 -16.47
C CYS A 189 21.36 6.98 -17.72
N ARG A 190 21.79 8.22 -17.94
CA ARG A 190 22.65 8.60 -19.07
C ARG A 190 24.07 8.01 -18.96
N SER A 191 24.64 7.98 -17.76
CA SER A 191 25.95 7.36 -17.50
C SER A 191 25.91 5.87 -17.80
N ASN A 192 24.90 5.16 -17.29
CA ASN A 192 24.75 3.72 -17.52
C ASN A 192 24.51 3.39 -18.99
N TRP A 193 23.70 4.18 -19.70
CA TRP A 193 23.45 4.03 -21.14
C TRP A 193 24.72 4.20 -21.97
N SER A 194 25.59 5.17 -21.63
CA SER A 194 26.85 5.38 -22.34
C SER A 194 27.85 4.23 -22.14
N SER A 195 27.84 3.61 -20.96
CA SER A 195 28.67 2.43 -20.66
C SER A 195 28.13 1.16 -21.32
N LEU A 196 26.81 0.98 -21.34
CA LEU A 196 26.16 -0.12 -22.07
C LEU A 196 26.39 -0.02 -23.59
N ARG A 197 26.30 1.19 -24.15
CA ARG A 197 26.54 1.43 -25.58
C ARG A 197 27.98 1.10 -25.99
N ARG A 198 28.96 1.41 -25.13
CA ARG A 198 30.37 1.04 -25.33
C ARG A 198 30.59 -0.47 -25.28
N LEU A 199 29.96 -1.16 -24.32
CA LEU A 199 30.03 -2.62 -24.20
C LEU A 199 29.40 -3.35 -25.41
N VAL A 200 28.28 -2.83 -25.93
CA VAL A 200 27.62 -3.40 -27.13
C VAL A 200 28.44 -3.14 -28.40
N HIS A 201 29.07 -1.97 -28.55
CA HIS A 201 29.96 -1.72 -29.69
C HIS A 201 31.25 -2.55 -29.63
N SER A 202 31.86 -2.74 -28.45
CA SER A 202 33.06 -3.56 -28.31
C SER A 202 32.81 -5.04 -28.55
N SER A 203 31.61 -5.55 -28.22
CA SER A 203 31.25 -6.96 -28.47
C SER A 203 30.91 -7.22 -29.94
N PHE A 204 30.41 -6.22 -30.68
CA PHE A 204 30.17 -6.33 -32.12
C PHE A 204 31.47 -6.30 -32.96
N GLN A 205 32.50 -5.56 -32.51
CA GLN A 205 33.82 -5.56 -33.16
C GLN A 205 34.68 -6.79 -32.87
N ALA A 206 34.37 -7.55 -31.82
CA ALA A 206 35.12 -8.77 -31.47
C ALA A 206 34.58 -10.05 -32.15
N SER A 207 33.52 -9.94 -32.94
CA SER A 207 32.80 -11.09 -33.54
C SER A 207 32.77 -11.08 -35.08
N GLY A 208 33.57 -10.23 -35.74
CA GLY A 208 33.76 -10.18 -37.18
C GLY A 208 35.25 -10.16 -37.53
#